data_AF-A0A1Y1UA53-F1
#
_entry.id   AF-A0A1Y1UA53-F1
#
_cell.length_a   1.000
_cell.length_b   1.000
_cell.length_c   1.000
_cell.angle_alpha   90.00
_cell.angle_beta   90.00
_cell.angle_gamma   90.00
#
_symmetry.space_group_name_H-M   'P 1'
#
loop_
_entity.id
_entity.type
_entity.pdbx_description
1 polymer ?
#
loop_
_entity_poly.entity_id
_entity_poly.type
_entity_poly.pdbx_seq_one_letter_code
_entity_poly.pdbx_strand_id
1 'polypeptide(L)'
;MDTLYIKKLNKYAEKDIVKELKENGRTEEEIRKATIENKKARLIILTSINPAIAKDILKLESVFSIMTYLKGEYGEDETDMLYWTNKIEKLKAKNIKEIPKILTKLDNIFENMNKSDFKLSDKEKIKYIYNTFPTGFKNKFEFKENEDSQSLIKRIKYNISMKCYA
;
A
#
# COMPACT_ATOMS: atom_id res chain seq x y z
N MET A 1 16.52 23.37 -6.44
CA MET A 1 16.41 22.23 -7.38
C MET A 1 15.55 22.70 -8.53
N ASP A 2 16.04 22.66 -9.76
CA ASP A 2 15.38 23.27 -10.93
C ASP A 2 14.12 22.48 -11.34
N THR A 3 13.02 23.15 -11.66
CA THR A 3 11.73 22.55 -12.04
C THR A 3 11.87 21.65 -13.27
N LEU A 4 12.80 22.00 -14.17
CA LEU A 4 13.16 21.20 -15.34
C LEU A 4 13.81 19.85 -14.95
N TYR A 5 14.61 19.85 -13.88
CA TYR A 5 15.29 18.66 -13.37
C TYR A 5 14.29 17.69 -12.74
N ILE A 6 13.30 18.19 -12.00
CA ILE A 6 12.22 17.37 -11.42
C ILE A 6 11.38 16.73 -12.54
N LYS A 7 10.99 17.50 -13.56
CA LYS A 7 10.28 16.97 -14.73
C LYS A 7 11.07 15.86 -15.45
N LYS A 8 12.38 16.02 -15.58
CA LYS A 8 13.27 15.01 -16.18
C LYS A 8 13.36 13.73 -15.35
N LEU A 9 13.14 13.79 -14.05
CA LEU A 9 13.13 12.62 -13.17
C LEU A 9 11.76 11.95 -13.09
N ASN A 10 10.66 12.70 -13.27
CA ASN A 10 9.29 12.16 -13.28
C ASN A 10 9.07 11.08 -14.36
N LYS A 11 9.73 11.16 -15.52
CA LYS A 11 9.62 10.10 -16.53
C LYS A 11 10.02 8.70 -16.02
N TYR A 12 10.90 8.62 -15.02
CA TYR A 12 11.30 7.36 -14.38
C TYR A 12 10.27 6.85 -13.38
N ALA A 13 9.33 7.70 -12.93
CA ALA A 13 8.17 7.32 -12.14
C ALA A 13 7.05 6.74 -13.01
N GLU A 14 6.96 7.18 -14.27
CA GLU A 14 5.93 6.76 -15.22
C GLU A 14 6.27 5.45 -15.94
N LYS A 15 7.56 5.20 -16.23
CA LYS A 15 8.02 4.00 -16.94
C LYS A 15 9.38 3.51 -16.45
N ASP A 16 9.60 2.21 -16.57
CA ASP A 16 10.92 1.61 -16.29
C ASP A 16 11.87 1.74 -17.49
N ILE A 17 12.35 2.97 -17.69
CA ILE A 17 13.22 3.33 -18.83
C ILE A 17 14.49 2.47 -18.86
N VAL A 18 15.05 2.11 -17.71
CA VAL A 18 16.28 1.29 -17.67
C VAL A 18 16.01 -0.11 -18.22
N LYS A 19 14.88 -0.70 -17.84
CA LYS A 19 14.44 -2.00 -18.37
C LYS A 19 14.17 -1.94 -19.86
N GLU A 20 13.41 -0.94 -20.33
CA GLU A 20 13.09 -0.77 -21.76
C GLU A 20 14.36 -0.62 -22.62
N LEU A 21 15.35 0.16 -22.18
CA LEU A 21 16.60 0.34 -22.92
C LEU A 21 17.40 -0.97 -23.04
N LYS A 22 17.40 -1.80 -21.98
CA LYS A 22 18.04 -3.12 -22.01
C LYS A 22 17.33 -4.08 -22.96
N GLU A 23 16.01 -4.13 -22.91
CA GLU A 23 15.18 -4.99 -23.75
C GLU A 23 15.27 -4.60 -25.23
N ASN A 24 15.38 -3.31 -25.53
CA ASN A 24 15.54 -2.79 -26.88
C ASN A 24 16.99 -2.84 -27.42
N GLY A 25 17.92 -3.49 -26.70
CA GLY A 25 19.31 -3.67 -27.14
C GLY A 25 20.07 -2.35 -27.34
N ARG A 26 19.78 -1.31 -26.55
CA ARG A 26 20.45 -0.01 -26.64
C ARG A 26 21.88 -0.07 -26.12
N THR A 27 22.66 0.97 -26.41
CA THR A 27 24.08 0.99 -26.07
C THR A 27 24.30 1.00 -24.55
N GLU A 28 25.43 0.44 -24.12
CA GLU A 28 25.79 0.38 -22.70
C GLU A 28 25.90 1.79 -22.08
N GLU A 29 26.38 2.78 -22.84
CA GLU A 29 26.47 4.16 -22.37
C GLU A 29 25.10 4.80 -22.15
N GLU A 30 24.12 4.52 -23.02
CA GLU A 30 22.74 4.99 -22.83
C GLU A 30 22.11 4.35 -21.58
N ILE A 31 22.30 3.03 -21.39
CA ILE A 31 21.80 2.30 -20.22
C ILE A 31 22.46 2.84 -18.95
N ARG A 32 23.77 3.11 -18.97
CA ARG A 32 24.52 3.66 -17.83
C ARG A 32 24.00 5.04 -17.44
N LYS A 33 23.82 5.94 -18.41
CA LYS A 33 23.23 7.27 -18.18
C LYS A 33 21.84 7.16 -17.55
N ALA A 34 20.97 6.31 -18.10
CA ALA A 34 19.63 6.13 -17.56
C ALA A 34 19.63 5.53 -16.14
N THR A 35 20.54 4.59 -15.87
CA THR A 35 20.71 3.98 -14.54
C THR A 35 21.11 5.01 -13.48
N ILE A 36 22.02 5.92 -13.83
CA ILE A 36 22.46 7.00 -12.92
C ILE A 36 21.28 7.92 -12.60
N GLU A 37 20.52 8.34 -13.61
CA GLU A 37 19.37 9.23 -13.39
C GLU A 37 18.26 8.55 -12.56
N ASN A 38 17.97 7.26 -12.81
CA ASN A 38 17.06 6.48 -11.98
C ASN A 38 17.53 6.41 -10.51
N LYS A 39 18.83 6.17 -10.27
CA LYS A 39 19.39 6.13 -8.90
C LYS A 39 19.25 7.48 -8.18
N LYS A 40 19.47 8.59 -8.89
CA LYS A 40 19.28 9.95 -8.34
C LYS A 40 17.83 10.21 -7.95
N ALA A 41 16.88 9.89 -8.84
CA ALA A 41 15.45 10.00 -8.54
C ALA A 41 15.04 9.12 -7.35
N ARG A 42 15.55 7.88 -7.28
CA ARG A 42 15.31 6.98 -6.15
C ARG A 42 15.79 7.58 -4.83
N LEU A 43 16.98 8.18 -4.80
CA LEU A 43 17.51 8.83 -3.61
C LEU A 43 16.62 9.99 -3.14
N ILE A 44 16.10 10.80 -4.08
CA ILE A 44 15.17 11.90 -3.76
C ILE A 44 13.91 11.35 -3.10
N ILE A 45 13.31 10.29 -3.63
CA ILE A 45 12.12 9.66 -3.03
C ILE A 45 12.44 9.16 -1.62
N LEU A 46 13.50 8.37 -1.45
CA LEU A 46 13.86 7.77 -0.16
C LEU A 46 14.15 8.80 0.93
N THR A 47 14.67 9.96 0.56
CA THR A 47 14.96 11.07 1.50
C THR A 47 13.73 11.93 1.79
N SER A 48 12.68 11.85 0.97
CA SER A 48 11.47 12.67 1.09
C SER A 48 10.32 11.97 1.81
N ILE A 49 10.44 10.67 2.10
CA ILE A 49 9.38 9.87 2.74
C ILE A 49 9.76 9.46 4.16
N ASN A 50 8.73 9.07 4.93
CA ASN A 50 8.94 8.54 6.28
C ASN A 50 9.85 7.29 6.25
N PRO A 51 10.86 7.19 7.13
CA PRO A 51 11.76 6.03 7.20
C PRO A 51 11.08 4.67 7.36
N ALA A 52 9.90 4.61 7.98
CA ALA A 52 9.11 3.39 8.09
C ALA A 52 8.66 2.88 6.71
N ILE A 53 8.17 3.78 5.85
CA ILE A 53 7.76 3.48 4.47
C ILE A 53 9.00 3.16 3.62
N ALA A 54 10.10 3.88 3.85
CA ALA A 54 11.35 3.67 3.11
C ALA A 54 11.88 2.24 3.24
N LYS A 55 11.71 1.60 4.41
CA LYS A 55 12.11 0.20 4.63
C LYS A 55 11.39 -0.78 3.69
N ASP A 56 10.10 -0.54 3.44
CA ASP A 56 9.27 -1.42 2.61
C ASP A 56 9.63 -1.32 1.12
N ILE A 57 10.09 -0.15 0.66
CA ILE A 57 10.46 0.09 -0.74
C ILE A 57 11.97 -0.01 -1.02
N LEU A 58 12.80 -0.23 0.00
CA LEU A 58 14.26 -0.21 -0.14
C LEU A 58 14.78 -1.29 -1.11
N LYS A 59 14.06 -2.41 -1.24
CA LYS A 59 14.40 -3.50 -2.16
C LYS A 59 14.02 -3.22 -3.62
N LEU A 60 13.22 -2.18 -3.88
CA LEU A 60 12.81 -1.80 -5.22
C LEU A 60 13.89 -0.89 -5.84
N GLU A 61 14.48 -1.34 -6.94
CA GLU A 61 15.61 -0.65 -7.57
C GLU A 61 15.17 0.43 -8.56
N SER A 62 14.07 0.22 -9.29
CA SER A 62 13.53 1.22 -10.22
C SER A 62 12.54 2.15 -9.53
N VAL A 63 12.62 3.43 -9.89
CA VAL A 63 11.68 4.45 -9.43
C VAL A 63 10.26 4.10 -9.85
N PHE A 64 10.09 3.56 -11.05
CA PHE A 64 8.81 3.06 -11.53
C PHE A 64 8.22 1.99 -10.60
N SER A 65 9.02 1.02 -10.16
CA SER A 65 8.56 -0.02 -9.22
C SER A 65 8.18 0.56 -7.87
N ILE A 66 8.96 1.52 -7.36
CA ILE A 66 8.66 2.25 -6.11
C ILE A 66 7.32 2.97 -6.24
N MET A 67 7.13 3.74 -7.31
CA MET A 67 5.92 4.52 -7.53
C MET A 67 4.71 3.60 -7.73
N THR A 68 4.86 2.51 -8.48
CA THR A 68 3.80 1.50 -8.64
C THR A 68 3.40 0.90 -7.29
N TYR A 69 4.38 0.60 -6.43
CA TYR A 69 4.11 0.11 -5.07
C TYR A 69 3.38 1.16 -4.22
N LEU A 70 3.87 2.40 -4.21
CA LEU A 70 3.27 3.48 -3.42
C LEU A 70 1.85 3.80 -3.90
N LYS A 71 1.62 3.90 -5.21
CA LYS A 71 0.29 4.04 -5.81
C LYS A 71 -0.61 2.87 -5.43
N GLY A 72 -0.06 1.65 -5.48
CA GLY A 72 -0.75 0.44 -5.05
C GLY A 72 -1.16 0.47 -3.58
N GLU A 73 -0.35 1.04 -2.68
CA GLU A 73 -0.62 1.09 -1.24
C GLU A 73 -1.47 2.30 -0.82
N TYR A 74 -1.27 3.46 -1.44
CA TYR A 74 -1.84 4.75 -1.03
C TYR A 74 -2.82 5.40 -2.01
N GLY A 75 -2.97 4.84 -3.22
CA GLY A 75 -3.78 5.42 -4.28
C GLY A 75 -3.06 6.52 -5.09
N GLU A 76 -3.75 7.01 -6.09
CA GLU A 76 -3.46 8.16 -6.97
C GLU A 76 -4.52 9.27 -6.83
N ASP A 77 -4.27 10.43 -7.42
CA ASP A 77 -5.16 11.61 -7.40
C ASP A 77 -6.58 11.30 -7.94
N GLU A 78 -6.70 10.34 -8.88
CA GLU A 78 -7.97 9.93 -9.51
C GLU A 78 -8.54 8.62 -8.94
N THR A 79 -8.11 8.19 -7.75
CA THR A 79 -8.58 6.92 -7.19
C THR A 79 -10.05 6.99 -6.79
N ASP A 80 -10.88 6.20 -7.47
CA ASP A 80 -12.31 6.13 -7.23
C ASP A 80 -12.72 5.05 -6.20
N MET A 81 -14.01 5.02 -5.86
CA MET A 81 -14.58 4.01 -4.96
C MET A 81 -14.38 2.57 -5.48
N LEU A 82 -14.38 2.37 -6.80
CA LEU A 82 -14.24 1.05 -7.41
C LEU A 82 -12.84 0.48 -7.20
N TYR A 83 -11.80 1.30 -7.35
CA TYR A 83 -10.43 0.93 -7.02
C TYR A 83 -10.30 0.43 -5.58
N TRP A 84 -10.80 1.21 -4.62
CA TRP A 84 -10.71 0.86 -3.20
C TRP A 84 -11.51 -0.40 -2.88
N THR A 85 -12.71 -0.53 -3.45
CA THR A 85 -13.55 -1.73 -3.28
C THR A 85 -12.84 -2.98 -3.79
N ASN A 86 -12.28 -2.92 -5.01
CA ASN A 86 -11.51 -4.03 -5.59
C ASN A 86 -10.29 -4.40 -4.74
N LYS A 87 -9.63 -3.41 -4.13
CA LYS A 87 -8.49 -3.63 -3.25
C LYS A 87 -8.92 -4.30 -1.94
N ILE A 88 -10.01 -3.85 -1.34
CA ILE A 88 -10.60 -4.43 -0.11
C ILE A 88 -11.03 -5.88 -0.35
N GLU A 89 -11.66 -6.19 -1.49
CA GLU A 89 -12.13 -7.54 -1.80
C GLU A 89 -11.00 -8.57 -1.87
N LYS A 90 -9.82 -8.13 -2.32
CA LYS A 90 -8.60 -8.97 -2.40
C LYS A 90 -7.92 -9.16 -1.04
N LEU A 91 -8.27 -8.40 -0.01
CA LEU A 91 -7.71 -8.55 1.33
C LEU A 91 -8.36 -9.74 2.05
N LYS A 92 -7.68 -10.89 2.01
CA LYS A 92 -8.08 -12.11 2.72
C LYS A 92 -6.89 -12.68 3.48
N ALA A 93 -7.06 -12.87 4.78
CA ALA A 93 -6.10 -13.59 5.61
C ALA A 93 -6.24 -15.09 5.36
N LYS A 94 -5.12 -15.79 5.16
CA LYS A 94 -5.12 -17.26 4.99
C LYS A 94 -5.23 -18.00 6.32
N ASN A 95 -4.78 -17.36 7.41
CA ASN A 95 -4.77 -17.91 8.75
C ASN A 95 -4.84 -16.78 9.80
N ILE A 96 -5.05 -17.13 11.06
CA ILE A 96 -5.18 -16.17 12.18
C ILE A 96 -3.97 -15.24 12.28
N LYS A 97 -2.76 -15.77 12.08
CA LYS A 97 -1.52 -15.01 12.25
C LYS A 97 -1.40 -13.87 11.23
N GLU A 98 -2.07 -13.98 10.09
CA GLU A 98 -2.09 -12.96 9.05
C GLU A 98 -3.14 -11.87 9.30
N ILE A 99 -4.17 -12.12 10.12
CA ILE A 99 -5.27 -11.17 10.37
C ILE A 99 -4.73 -9.79 10.81
N PRO A 100 -3.81 -9.67 11.79
CA PRO A 100 -3.32 -8.35 12.20
C PRO A 100 -2.71 -7.53 11.05
N LYS A 101 -1.95 -8.19 10.17
CA LYS A 101 -1.33 -7.55 9.00
C LYS A 101 -2.39 -7.10 7.99
N ILE A 102 -3.39 -7.95 7.72
CA ILE A 102 -4.47 -7.63 6.80
C ILE A 102 -5.34 -6.48 7.35
N LEU A 103 -5.62 -6.48 8.65
CA LEU A 103 -6.36 -5.39 9.28
C LEU A 103 -5.58 -4.07 9.23
N THR A 104 -4.25 -4.05 9.40
CA THR A 104 -3.47 -2.82 9.17
C THR A 104 -3.58 -2.31 7.74
N LYS A 105 -3.55 -3.20 6.73
CA LYS A 105 -3.75 -2.77 5.34
C LYS A 105 -5.15 -2.21 5.09
N LEU A 106 -6.17 -2.85 5.65
CA LEU A 106 -7.55 -2.40 5.54
C LEU A 106 -7.76 -1.04 6.22
N ASP A 107 -7.16 -0.85 7.39
CA ASP A 107 -7.19 0.39 8.14
C ASP A 107 -6.62 1.57 7.33
N ASN A 108 -5.44 1.37 6.72
CA ASN A 108 -4.83 2.36 5.84
C ASN A 108 -5.74 2.70 4.63
N ILE A 109 -6.47 1.73 4.08
CA ILE A 109 -7.43 1.99 3.01
C ILE A 109 -8.57 2.89 3.52
N PHE A 110 -9.11 2.62 4.70
CA PHE A 110 -10.17 3.46 5.29
C PHE A 110 -9.68 4.89 5.55
N GLU A 111 -8.44 5.06 6.03
CA GLU A 111 -7.85 6.38 6.21
C GLU A 111 -7.69 7.14 4.88
N ASN A 112 -7.25 6.46 3.82
CA ASN A 112 -7.10 7.09 2.50
C ASN A 112 -8.46 7.45 1.90
N MET A 113 -9.44 6.55 1.99
CA MET A 113 -10.82 6.82 1.55
C MET A 113 -11.44 8.02 2.29
N ASN A 114 -11.18 8.15 3.59
CA ASN A 114 -11.63 9.28 4.41
C ASN A 114 -10.98 10.63 4.03
N LYS A 115 -9.75 10.62 3.50
CA LYS A 115 -9.07 11.83 2.98
C LYS A 115 -9.62 12.25 1.62
N SER A 116 -10.19 11.30 0.88
CA SER A 116 -11.01 11.56 -0.31
C SER A 116 -12.48 11.81 0.11
N ASP A 117 -13.34 12.16 -0.85
CA ASP A 117 -14.77 12.35 -0.59
C ASP A 117 -15.55 11.02 -0.39
N PHE A 118 -14.86 9.90 -0.20
CA PHE A 118 -15.45 8.55 -0.11
C PHE A 118 -15.50 8.06 1.34
N LYS A 119 -16.49 8.53 2.11
CA LYS A 119 -16.66 8.13 3.51
C LYS A 119 -17.51 6.86 3.63
N LEU A 120 -16.94 5.82 4.24
CA LEU A 120 -17.67 4.63 4.67
C LEU A 120 -18.18 4.79 6.09
N SER A 121 -19.40 4.32 6.36
CA SER A 121 -19.93 4.19 7.72
C SER A 121 -19.17 3.11 8.50
N ASP A 122 -19.19 3.19 9.84
CA ASP A 122 -18.58 2.15 10.67
C ASP A 122 -19.19 0.77 10.42
N LYS A 123 -20.50 0.71 10.17
CA LYS A 123 -21.20 -0.54 9.82
C LYS A 123 -20.61 -1.21 8.58
N GLU A 124 -20.31 -0.43 7.55
CA GLU A 124 -19.65 -0.94 6.33
C GLU A 124 -18.21 -1.38 6.60
N LYS A 125 -17.45 -0.56 7.33
CA LYS A 125 -16.06 -0.87 7.71
C LYS A 125 -15.98 -2.18 8.49
N ILE A 126 -16.89 -2.39 9.45
CA ILE A 126 -17.00 -3.62 10.24
C ILE A 126 -17.32 -4.83 9.36
N LYS A 127 -18.23 -4.70 8.39
CA LYS A 127 -18.51 -5.75 7.41
C LYS A 127 -17.25 -6.14 6.63
N TYR A 128 -16.47 -5.15 6.17
CA TYR A 128 -15.21 -5.40 5.48
C TYR A 128 -14.17 -6.07 6.38
N ILE A 129 -14.02 -5.63 7.63
CA ILE A 129 -13.13 -6.25 8.64
C ILE A 129 -13.39 -7.76 8.73
N TYR A 130 -14.64 -8.15 9.01
CA TYR A 130 -14.97 -9.58 9.11
C TYR A 130 -14.78 -10.34 7.81
N ASN A 131 -15.04 -9.71 6.67
CA ASN A 131 -14.84 -10.33 5.36
C ASN A 131 -13.38 -10.64 5.05
N THR A 132 -12.42 -10.05 5.78
CA THR A 132 -11.00 -10.39 5.61
C THR A 132 -10.60 -11.69 6.28
N PHE A 133 -11.42 -12.24 7.19
CA PHE A 133 -11.04 -13.43 7.97
C PHE A 133 -11.12 -14.72 7.15
N PRO A 134 -10.29 -15.73 7.50
CA PRO A 134 -10.44 -17.06 6.94
C PRO A 134 -11.82 -17.65 7.29
N THR A 135 -12.29 -18.58 6.48
CA THR A 135 -13.57 -19.27 6.70
C THR A 135 -13.64 -19.87 8.11
N GLY A 136 -14.77 -19.71 8.79
CA GLY A 136 -14.99 -20.23 10.15
C GLY A 136 -14.41 -19.38 11.28
N PHE A 137 -13.65 -18.33 10.99
CA PHE A 137 -13.06 -17.47 12.04
C PHE A 137 -13.94 -16.33 12.52
N LYS A 138 -14.93 -15.91 11.73
CA LYS A 138 -15.85 -14.81 12.10
C LYS A 138 -16.50 -15.04 13.47
N ASN A 139 -16.87 -16.28 13.76
CA ASN A 139 -17.57 -16.66 14.99
C ASN A 139 -16.67 -16.67 16.23
N LYS A 140 -15.34 -16.53 16.08
CA LYS A 140 -14.40 -16.44 17.22
C LYS A 140 -14.30 -15.04 17.83
N PHE A 141 -15.01 -14.08 17.25
CA PHE A 141 -14.93 -12.67 17.62
C PHE A 141 -16.33 -12.12 17.86
N GLU A 142 -16.69 -11.93 19.12
CA GLU A 142 -17.96 -11.31 19.47
C GLU A 142 -18.01 -9.86 19.00
N PHE A 143 -19.11 -9.51 18.33
CA PHE A 143 -19.47 -8.12 18.05
C PHE A 143 -19.95 -7.46 19.34
N LYS A 144 -19.38 -6.31 19.69
CA LYS A 144 -19.89 -5.50 20.81
C LYS A 144 -20.80 -4.42 20.25
N GLU A 145 -22.02 -4.33 20.78
CA GLU A 145 -22.92 -3.23 20.41
C GLU A 145 -22.23 -1.88 20.70
N ASN A 146 -22.32 -0.96 19.73
CA ASN A 146 -21.70 0.37 19.74
C ASN A 146 -20.16 0.41 19.61
N GLU A 147 -19.50 -0.69 19.23
CA GLU A 147 -18.08 -0.65 18.90
C GLU A 147 -17.84 -0.09 17.49
N ASP A 148 -17.02 0.94 17.38
CA ASP A 148 -16.57 1.50 16.11
C ASP A 148 -15.51 0.61 15.43
N SER A 149 -15.30 0.84 14.13
CA SER A 149 -14.38 0.02 13.33
C SER A 149 -12.92 0.06 13.81
N GLN A 150 -12.46 1.18 14.35
CA GLN A 150 -11.10 1.36 14.86
C GLN A 150 -10.89 0.59 16.17
N SER A 151 -11.85 0.70 17.08
CA SER A 151 -11.87 -0.04 18.34
C SER A 151 -11.88 -1.55 18.09
N LEU A 152 -12.69 -2.01 17.13
CA LEU A 152 -12.71 -3.41 16.70
C LEU A 152 -11.35 -3.88 16.17
N ILE A 153 -10.72 -3.13 15.26
CA ILE A 153 -9.39 -3.48 14.72
C ILE A 153 -8.35 -3.61 15.84
N LYS A 154 -8.31 -2.64 16.76
CA LYS A 154 -7.37 -2.66 17.90
C LYS A 154 -7.60 -3.86 18.80
N ARG A 155 -8.86 -4.14 19.17
CA ARG A 155 -9.24 -5.28 20.01
C ARG A 155 -8.85 -6.61 19.37
N ILE A 156 -9.11 -6.78 18.08
CA ILE A 156 -8.76 -8.01 17.35
C ILE A 156 -7.25 -8.22 17.30
N LYS A 157 -6.49 -7.18 16.94
CA LYS A 157 -5.02 -7.23 16.93
C LYS A 157 -4.47 -7.61 18.31
N TYR A 158 -4.99 -7.00 19.37
CA TYR A 158 -4.60 -7.27 20.75
C TYR A 158 -4.87 -8.74 21.14
N ASN A 159 -6.10 -9.20 20.96
CA ASN A 159 -6.47 -10.57 21.30
C ASN A 159 -5.59 -11.60 20.53
N ILE A 160 -5.22 -11.35 19.26
CA ILE A 160 -4.31 -12.21 18.46
C ILE A 160 -2.91 -12.21 19.03
N SER A 161 -2.39 -11.05 19.40
CA SER A 161 -1.07 -10.97 20.05
C SER A 161 -1.02 -11.74 21.38
N MET A 162 -2.13 -11.74 22.11
CA MET A 162 -2.26 -12.41 23.42
C MET A 162 -2.68 -13.89 23.33
N LYS A 163 -2.89 -14.43 22.12
CA LYS A 163 -3.37 -15.80 21.87
C LYS A 163 -4.68 -16.15 22.59
N CYS A 164 -5.57 -15.18 22.82
CA CYS A 164 -6.83 -15.37 23.55
C CYS A 164 -7.93 -16.15 22.76
N TYR A 165 -7.56 -17.10 21.90
CA TYR A 165 -8.49 -17.88 21.05
C TYR A 165 -8.32 -19.40 21.22
N ALA A 166 -7.78 -19.80 22.37
CA ALA A 166 -7.67 -21.19 22.79
C ALA A 166 -9.06 -21.76 23.06
#